data_AF-A0A3S0F2X6-F1
#
_entry.id   AF-A0A3S0F2X6-F1
#
_cell.length_a   1.000
_cell.length_b   1.000
_cell.length_c   1.000
_cell.angle_alpha   90.00
_cell.angle_beta   90.00
_cell.angle_gamma   90.00
#
_symmetry.space_group_name_H-M   'P 1'
#
loop_
_entity.id
_entity.type
_entity.pdbx_description
1 polymer ?
#
loop_
_entity_poly.entity_id
_entity_poly.type
_entity_poly.pdbx_seq_one_letter_code
_entity_poly.pdbx_strand_id
1 'polypeptide(L)'
;MIVFAVITLVRAAKEKGIPVAEAAMNNAPIFINFSVIALACGVGLLIAEALDFAKNKTHASKLVKARWITSLITVAAAATFSLGIVPPMKQLLPEIRTNNEAREKFDGMHKSSEKVFGVMILFALASLLLPAFAKPKSTT
;
A
#
# COMPACT_ATOMS: atom_id res chain seq x y z
N MET A 1 -3.42 -7.54 -9.32
CA MET A 1 -3.41 -9.00 -9.05
C MET A 1 -2.48 -9.41 -7.92
N ILE A 2 -1.22 -8.94 -7.84
CA ILE A 2 -0.23 -9.38 -6.81
C ILE A 2 -0.71 -9.12 -5.37
N VAL A 3 -1.24 -7.93 -5.12
CA VAL A 3 -1.88 -7.51 -3.87
C VAL A 3 -2.99 -8.45 -3.39
N PHE A 4 -3.90 -8.76 -4.31
CA PHE A 4 -5.08 -9.55 -4.02
C PHE A 4 -4.62 -10.97 -3.75
N ALA A 5 -3.63 -11.46 -4.49
CA ALA A 5 -2.99 -12.75 -4.26
C ALA A 5 -2.40 -12.84 -2.85
N VAL A 6 -1.69 -11.82 -2.34
CA VAL A 6 -1.08 -11.87 -0.99
C VAL A 6 -2.14 -11.91 0.13
N ILE A 7 -3.18 -11.08 0.06
CA ILE A 7 -4.28 -11.08 1.06
C ILE A 7 -5.06 -12.40 0.99
N THR A 8 -5.29 -12.92 -0.22
CA THR A 8 -6.03 -14.16 -0.43
C THR A 8 -5.20 -15.39 -0.03
N LEU A 9 -3.87 -15.36 -0.21
CA LEU A 9 -2.97 -16.46 0.15
C LEU A 9 -2.86 -16.68 1.66
N VAL A 10 -2.86 -15.62 2.47
CA VAL A 10 -2.83 -15.75 3.94
C VAL A 10 -4.17 -16.24 4.50
N ARG A 11 -5.29 -15.72 3.97
CA ARG A 11 -6.63 -16.24 4.32
C ARG A 11 -6.80 -17.70 3.90
N ALA A 12 -6.41 -18.04 2.67
CA ALA A 12 -6.47 -19.41 2.17
C ALA A 12 -5.55 -20.38 2.93
N ALA A 13 -4.38 -19.93 3.41
CA ALA A 13 -3.49 -20.76 4.22
C ALA A 13 -4.07 -21.03 5.62
N LYS A 14 -4.72 -20.03 6.24
CA LYS A 14 -5.47 -20.21 7.49
C LYS A 14 -6.66 -21.16 7.34
N GLU A 15 -7.42 -21.02 6.24
CA GLU A 15 -8.56 -21.89 5.94
C GLU A 15 -8.15 -23.35 5.69
N LYS A 16 -6.92 -23.59 5.24
CA LYS A 16 -6.34 -24.94 5.06
C LYS A 16 -5.68 -25.53 6.32
N GLY A 17 -5.76 -24.85 7.47
CA GLY A 17 -5.19 -25.33 8.73
C GLY A 17 -3.66 -25.22 8.82
N ILE A 18 -3.00 -24.49 7.92
CA ILE A 18 -1.54 -24.30 7.96
C ILE A 18 -1.18 -23.39 9.15
N PRO A 19 -0.19 -23.76 9.99
CA PRO A 19 0.29 -22.90 11.07
C PRO A 19 0.68 -21.52 10.54
N VAL A 20 0.24 -20.46 11.24
CA VAL A 20 0.47 -19.05 10.83
C VAL A 20 1.94 -18.75 10.57
N ALA A 21 2.84 -19.31 11.37
CA ALA A 21 4.28 -19.14 11.21
C ALA A 21 4.82 -19.73 9.89
N GLU A 22 4.28 -20.87 9.45
CA GLU A 22 4.67 -21.52 8.21
C GLU A 22 4.10 -20.78 6.99
N ALA A 23 2.84 -20.36 7.08
CA ALA A 23 2.21 -19.50 6.08
C ALA A 23 2.95 -18.15 5.94
N ALA A 24 3.36 -17.53 7.05
CA ALA A 24 4.11 -16.28 7.05
C ALA A 24 5.47 -16.43 6.37
N MET A 25 6.22 -17.49 6.67
CA MET A 25 7.52 -17.74 6.05
C MET A 25 7.43 -18.03 4.55
N ASN A 26 6.43 -18.80 4.12
CA ASN A 26 6.24 -19.12 2.70
C ASN A 26 5.84 -17.88 1.87
N ASN A 27 5.10 -16.95 2.47
CA ASN A 27 4.63 -15.74 1.78
C ASN A 27 5.55 -14.52 1.96
N ALA A 28 6.48 -14.56 2.91
CA ALA A 28 7.37 -13.44 3.22
C ALA A 28 8.13 -12.89 1.99
N PRO A 29 8.72 -13.71 1.11
CA PRO A 29 9.41 -13.19 -0.09
C PRO A 29 8.48 -12.38 -1.00
N ILE A 30 7.23 -12.82 -1.17
CA ILE A 30 6.24 -12.13 -2.01
C ILE A 30 5.87 -10.80 -1.36
N PHE A 31 5.63 -10.80 -0.05
CA PHE A 31 5.29 -9.59 0.71
C PHE A 31 6.40 -8.53 0.64
N ILE A 32 7.67 -8.97 0.75
CA ILE A 32 8.86 -8.09 0.65
C ILE A 32 9.03 -7.55 -0.77
N ASN A 33 8.95 -8.41 -1.80
CA ASN A 33 9.07 -7.95 -3.19
C ASN A 33 7.96 -6.96 -3.53
N PHE A 34 6.74 -7.23 -3.05
CA PHE A 34 5.63 -6.32 -3.23
C PHE A 34 5.87 -4.96 -2.58
N SER A 35 6.48 -4.92 -1.38
CA SER A 35 6.79 -3.65 -0.72
C SER A 35 7.81 -2.82 -1.51
N VAL A 36 8.84 -3.45 -2.06
CA VAL A 36 9.81 -2.75 -2.92
C VAL A 36 9.13 -2.15 -4.15
N ILE A 37 8.27 -2.93 -4.81
CA ILE A 37 7.51 -2.46 -5.98
C ILE A 37 6.57 -1.32 -5.59
N ALA A 38 5.83 -1.44 -4.48
CA ALA A 38 4.93 -0.41 -4.00
C ALA A 38 5.67 0.90 -3.72
N LEU A 39 6.86 0.85 -3.13
CA LEU A 39 7.71 2.02 -2.91
C LEU A 39 8.17 2.64 -4.22
N ALA A 40 8.65 1.84 -5.18
CA ALA A 40 9.08 2.33 -6.48
C ALA A 40 7.94 3.02 -7.24
N CYS A 41 6.74 2.43 -7.24
CA CYS A 41 5.53 3.04 -7.79
C CYS A 41 5.15 4.33 -7.05
N GLY A 42 5.26 4.35 -5.72
CA GLY A 42 5.02 5.54 -4.91
C GLY A 42 5.97 6.69 -5.25
N VAL A 43 7.26 6.40 -5.45
CA VAL A 43 8.25 7.40 -5.89
C VAL A 43 7.91 7.91 -7.29
N GLY A 44 7.58 7.02 -8.22
CA GLY A 44 7.15 7.40 -9.57
C GLY A 44 5.90 8.29 -9.57
N LEU A 45 4.90 7.94 -8.76
CA LEU A 45 3.71 8.76 -8.56
C LEU A 45 4.06 10.14 -8.00
N LEU A 46 4.91 10.21 -6.97
CA LEU A 46 5.32 11.48 -6.37
C LEU A 46 5.99 12.41 -7.39
N ILE A 47 6.87 11.87 -8.24
CA ILE A 47 7.52 12.63 -9.32
C ILE A 47 6.48 13.14 -10.32
N ALA A 48 5.55 12.27 -10.75
CA ALA A 48 4.49 12.65 -11.68
C ALA A 48 3.61 13.77 -11.11
N GLU A 49 3.22 13.67 -9.83
CA GLU A 49 2.45 14.70 -9.14
C GLU A 49 3.22 16.00 -8.99
N ALA A 50 4.52 15.95 -8.69
CA ALA A 50 5.36 17.14 -8.58
C ALA A 50 5.45 17.88 -9.93
N LEU A 51 5.60 17.15 -11.04
CA LEU A 51 5.62 17.72 -12.38
C LEU A 51 4.26 18.34 -12.76
N ASP A 52 3.16 17.65 -12.45
CA ASP A 52 1.82 18.18 -12.70
C ASP A 52 1.53 19.43 -11.86
N PHE A 53 1.89 19.39 -10.57
CA PHE A 53 1.77 20.53 -9.68
C PHE A 53 2.57 21.73 -10.19
N ALA A 54 3.83 21.54 -10.59
CA ALA A 54 4.67 22.61 -11.11
C ALA A 54 4.04 23.30 -12.34
N LYS A 55 3.38 22.53 -13.22
CA LYS A 55 2.71 23.03 -14.43
C LYS A 55 1.36 23.68 -14.14
N ASN A 56 0.59 23.15 -13.19
CA ASN A 56 -0.83 23.47 -13.05
C ASN A 56 -1.21 24.19 -11.73
N LYS A 57 -0.27 24.45 -10.82
CA LYS A 57 -0.54 25.03 -9.48
C LYS A 57 -1.38 26.31 -9.47
N THR A 58 -1.23 27.18 -10.47
CA THR A 58 -1.92 28.49 -10.53
C THR A 58 -3.37 28.40 -11.01
N HIS A 59 -3.72 27.37 -11.80
CA HIS A 59 -5.05 27.23 -12.41
C HIS A 59 -5.77 25.93 -11.99
N ALA A 60 -5.26 25.24 -10.96
CA ALA A 60 -5.80 23.96 -10.52
C ALA A 60 -7.20 24.11 -9.92
N SER A 61 -8.14 23.34 -10.47
CA SER A 61 -9.49 23.20 -9.93
C SER A 61 -9.48 22.47 -8.58
N LYS A 62 -10.59 22.55 -7.83
CA LYS A 62 -10.75 21.81 -6.56
C LYS A 62 -10.54 20.30 -6.73
N LEU A 63 -10.99 19.74 -7.87
CA LEU A 63 -10.81 18.33 -8.20
C LEU A 63 -9.35 17.96 -8.45
N VAL A 64 -8.59 18.81 -9.13
CA VAL A 64 -7.14 18.61 -9.34
C VAL A 64 -6.39 18.65 -8.00
N LYS A 65 -6.75 19.58 -7.11
CA LYS A 65 -6.16 19.63 -5.76
C LYS A 65 -6.51 18.38 -4.93
N ALA A 66 -7.74 17.89 -5.01
CA ALA A 66 -8.13 16.63 -4.35
C ALA A 66 -7.37 15.42 -4.91
N ARG A 67 -7.13 15.38 -6.23
CA ARG A 67 -6.31 14.36 -6.89
C ARG A 67 -4.86 14.37 -6.37
N TRP A 68 -4.26 15.54 -6.20
CA TRP A 68 -2.93 15.67 -5.60
C TRP A 68 -2.88 15.15 -4.16
N ILE A 69 -3.86 15.53 -3.33
CA ILE A 69 -3.93 15.08 -1.94
C ILE A 69 -4.09 13.56 -1.85
N THR A 70 -5.01 12.99 -2.63
CA THR A 70 -5.22 11.52 -2.65
C THR A 70 -3.99 10.77 -3.14
N SER A 71 -3.25 11.33 -4.09
CA SER A 71 -1.96 10.77 -4.55
C SER A 71 -0.89 10.84 -3.47
N LEU A 72 -0.77 11.97 -2.76
CA LEU A 72 0.18 12.11 -1.63
C LEU A 72 -0.12 11.11 -0.51
N ILE A 73 -1.40 10.90 -0.17
CA ILE A 73 -1.81 9.89 0.82
C ILE A 73 -1.43 8.48 0.35
N THR A 74 -1.59 8.20 -0.95
CA THR A 74 -1.17 6.92 -1.55
C THR A 74 0.34 6.71 -1.41
N VAL A 75 1.14 7.73 -1.71
CA VAL A 75 2.61 7.69 -1.56
C VAL A 75 3.01 7.49 -0.09
N ALA A 76 2.38 8.22 0.83
CA ALA A 76 2.64 8.08 2.25
C ALA A 76 2.30 6.67 2.77
N ALA A 77 1.19 6.09 2.31
CA ALA A 77 0.81 4.72 2.64
C ALA A 77 1.80 3.70 2.07
N ALA A 78 2.24 3.86 0.83
CA ALA A 78 3.26 3.01 0.20
C ALA A 78 4.60 3.07 0.96
N ALA A 79 5.03 4.27 1.37
CA ALA A 79 6.24 4.45 2.17
C ALA A 79 6.10 3.83 3.56
N THR A 80 4.97 4.03 4.23
CA THR A 80 4.69 3.44 5.56
C THR A 80 4.71 1.93 5.50
N PHE A 81 4.06 1.34 4.49
CA PHE A 81 4.08 -0.10 4.26
C PHE A 81 5.52 -0.61 4.05
N SER A 82 6.26 0.03 3.16
CA SER A 82 7.54 -0.48 2.67
C SER A 82 8.73 -0.23 3.58
N LEU A 83 8.71 0.88 4.33
CA LEU A 83 9.80 1.28 5.21
C LEU A 83 9.44 1.11 6.69
N GLY A 84 8.18 1.29 7.05
CA GLY A 84 7.73 1.26 8.44
C GLY A 84 7.22 -0.10 8.92
N ILE A 85 6.67 -0.93 8.04
CA ILE A 85 6.01 -2.20 8.43
C ILE A 85 6.81 -3.43 7.97
N VAL A 86 7.11 -3.51 6.68
CA VAL A 86 7.73 -4.71 6.10
C VAL A 86 9.12 -5.02 6.69
N PRO A 87 10.04 -4.04 6.89
CA PRO A 87 11.37 -4.37 7.43
C PRO A 87 11.33 -4.90 8.87
N PRO A 88 10.60 -4.28 9.82
CA PRO A 88 10.43 -4.86 11.15
C PRO A 88 9.75 -6.24 11.14
N MET A 89 8.73 -6.44 10.29
CA MET A 89 8.10 -7.76 10.16
C MET A 89 9.09 -8.82 9.67
N LYS A 90 9.96 -8.47 8.73
CA LYS A 90 11.02 -9.37 8.23
C LYS A 90 11.99 -9.77 9.35
N GLN A 91 12.34 -8.85 10.24
CA GLN A 91 13.21 -9.12 11.38
C GLN A 91 12.56 -10.07 12.39
N LEU A 92 11.24 -10.00 12.57
CA LEU A 92 10.51 -10.85 13.51
C LEU A 92 10.29 -12.28 12.98
N LEU A 93 10.30 -12.49 11.65
CA LEU A 93 10.00 -13.80 11.01
C LEU A 93 10.77 -15.00 11.58
N PRO A 94 12.08 -14.93 11.90
CA PRO A 94 12.80 -16.08 12.45
C PRO A 94 12.31 -16.48 13.85
N GLU A 95 11.76 -15.53 14.61
CA GLU A 95 11.42 -15.69 16.02
C GLU A 95 9.96 -16.12 16.25
N ILE A 96 9.06 -15.93 15.27
CA ILE A 96 7.63 -16.21 15.44
C ILE A 96 7.29 -17.69 15.73
N ARG A 97 8.25 -18.61 15.52
CA ARG A 97 8.10 -20.05 15.81
C ARG A 97 8.37 -20.40 17.26
N THR A 98 9.24 -19.65 17.92
CA THR A 98 9.79 -19.99 19.24
C THR A 98 9.45 -18.96 20.31
N ASN A 99 9.11 -17.73 19.91
CA ASN A 99 8.80 -16.62 20.81
C ASN A 99 7.36 -16.12 20.59
N ASN A 100 6.51 -16.31 21.61
CA ASN A 100 5.11 -15.87 21.59
C ASN A 100 4.97 -14.34 21.48
N GLU A 101 5.86 -13.57 22.13
CA GLU A 101 5.82 -12.11 22.07
C GLU A 101 6.17 -11.60 20.66
N ALA A 102 7.20 -12.20 20.04
CA ALA A 102 7.56 -11.89 18.65
C ALA A 102 6.41 -12.21 17.69
N ARG A 103 5.69 -13.30 17.93
CA ARG A 103 4.51 -13.70 17.15
C ARG A 103 3.35 -12.72 17.32
N GLU A 104 3.02 -12.29 18.53
CA GLU A 104 1.96 -11.29 18.76
C GLU A 104 2.30 -9.95 18.09
N LYS A 105 3.55 -9.51 18.19
CA LYS A 105 4.03 -8.30 17.53
C LYS A 105 3.95 -8.42 16.01
N PHE A 106 4.36 -9.56 15.44
CA PHE A 106 4.23 -9.83 14.01
C PHE A 106 2.77 -9.80 13.56
N ASP A 107 1.86 -10.44 14.30
CA ASP A 107 0.42 -10.47 13.99
C ASP A 107 -0.20 -9.06 14.05
N GLY A 108 0.20 -8.24 15.03
CA GLY A 108 -0.20 -6.84 15.15
C GLY A 108 0.27 -5.99 13.97
N MET A 109 1.52 -6.18 13.54
CA MET A 109 2.08 -5.51 12.37
C MET A 109 1.41 -5.98 11.08
N HIS A 110 1.11 -7.27 10.96
CA HIS A 110 0.40 -7.82 9.80
C HIS A 110 -1.01 -7.21 9.66
N LYS A 111 -1.80 -7.15 10.74
CA LYS A 111 -3.11 -6.47 10.74
C LYS A 111 -3.00 -4.99 10.39
N SER A 112 -1.96 -4.31 10.87
CA SER A 112 -1.70 -2.91 10.53
C SER A 112 -1.36 -2.75 9.04
N SER A 113 -0.59 -3.70 8.50
CA SER A 113 -0.25 -3.75 7.08
C SER A 113 -1.50 -3.86 6.21
N GLU A 114 -2.49 -4.69 6.58
CA GLU A 114 -3.75 -4.83 5.85
C GLU A 114 -4.51 -3.50 5.78
N LYS A 115 -4.54 -2.73 6.88
CA LYS A 115 -5.20 -1.42 6.93
C LYS A 115 -4.49 -0.40 6.05
N VAL A 116 -3.17 -0.26 6.20
CA VAL A 116 -2.35 0.66 5.38
C VAL A 116 -2.49 0.31 3.91
N PHE A 117 -2.51 -0.97 3.61
CA PHE A 117 -2.68 -1.49 2.27
C PHE A 117 -4.08 -1.15 1.69
N GLY A 118 -5.14 -1.29 2.49
CA GLY A 118 -6.49 -0.86 2.10
C GLY A 118 -6.62 0.64 1.84
N VAL A 119 -5.99 1.46 2.69
CA VAL A 119 -5.89 2.93 2.48
C VAL A 119 -5.18 3.22 1.16
N MET A 120 -4.04 2.57 0.92
CA MET A 120 -3.28 2.76 -0.33
C MET A 120 -4.13 2.47 -1.58
N ILE A 121 -4.90 1.38 -1.59
CA ILE A 121 -5.83 1.11 -2.71
C ILE A 121 -6.89 2.20 -2.83
N LEU A 122 -7.58 2.52 -1.73
CA LEU A 122 -8.72 3.44 -1.76
C LEU A 122 -8.30 4.79 -2.34
N PHE A 123 -7.15 5.31 -1.91
CA PHE A 123 -6.64 6.60 -2.35
C PHE A 123 -6.01 6.54 -3.74
N ALA A 124 -5.41 5.43 -4.15
CA ALA A 124 -4.96 5.23 -5.52
C ALA A 124 -6.14 5.24 -6.51
N LEU A 125 -7.23 4.54 -6.16
CA LEU A 125 -8.47 4.53 -6.95
C LEU A 125 -9.11 5.92 -6.99
N ALA A 126 -9.18 6.62 -5.85
CA ALA A 126 -9.70 7.98 -5.80
C ALA A 126 -8.90 8.92 -6.72
N SER A 127 -7.57 8.87 -6.67
CA SER A 127 -6.70 9.66 -7.55
C SER A 127 -6.96 9.37 -9.03
N LEU A 128 -7.17 8.11 -9.40
CA LEU A 128 -7.43 7.70 -10.77
C LEU A 128 -8.83 8.11 -11.26
N LEU A 129 -9.83 8.09 -10.39
CA LEU A 129 -11.23 8.35 -10.75
C LEU A 129 -11.61 9.83 -10.69
N LEU A 130 -10.98 10.63 -9.83
CA LEU A 130 -11.27 12.07 -9.68
C LEU A 130 -11.20 12.87 -11.00
N PRO A 131 -10.25 12.62 -11.92
CA PRO A 131 -10.23 13.24 -13.24
C PRO A 131 -11.47 12.92 -14.09
N ALA A 132 -12.03 11.70 -14.00
CA ALA A 132 -13.18 11.29 -14.80
C ALA A 132 -14.46 12.05 -14.43
N PHE A 133 -14.53 12.61 -13.21
CA PHE A 133 -15.63 13.44 -12.74
C PHE A 133 -15.40 14.94 -12.95
N ALA A 134 -14.25 15.35 -13.50
CA ALA A 134 -14.05 16.72 -13.91
C ALA A 134 -14.90 17.00 -15.16
N LYS A 135 -16.02 17.70 -14.99
CA LYS A 135 -16.89 18.10 -16.11
C LYS A 135 -16.04 18.76 -17.22
N PRO A 136 -16.23 18.37 -18.50
CA PRO A 136 -15.58 19.05 -19.60
C PRO A 136 -15.98 20.53 -19.56
N LYS A 137 -15.01 21.43 -19.77
CA LYS A 137 -15.30 22.85 -19.98
C LYS A 137 -16.26 22.93 -21.17
N SER A 138 -17.49 23.40 -20.93
CA SER A 138 -18.41 23.82 -21.97
C SER A 138 -17.72 24.89 -22.80
N THR A 139 -17.33 24.56 -24.04
CA THR A 139 -16.99 25.55 -25.05
C THR A 139 -18.28 26.20 -25.51
N THR A 140 -18.64 27.28 -24.84
CA THR A 140 -19.61 28.29 -25.29
C THR A 140 -18.85 29.56 -25.62
#